data_AF-A0A939T9R2-F1
#
_entry.id   AF-A0A939T9R2-F1
#
_cell.length_a   1.000
_cell.length_b   1.000
_cell.length_c   1.000
_cell.angle_alpha   90.00
_cell.angle_beta   90.00
_cell.angle_gamma   90.00
#
_symmetry.space_group_name_H-M   'P 1'
#
loop_
_entity.id
_entity.type
_entity.pdbx_description
1 polymer ?
#
loop_
_entity_poly.entity_id
_entity_poly.type
_entity_poly.pdbx_seq_one_letter_code
_entity_poly.pdbx_strand_id
1 'polypeptide(L)'
;MTYKEPAVDEASGSKPEHETKVADLTVIDTVLRALGAVEYVRLTKHCANYRFTASGRNMLATMVTVPELDGTFIELETLAEPDDLASALADVRAVLTVLGIDERDLTSEQYTDAVINARS
;
A
#
# COMPACT_ATOMS: atom_id res chain seq x y z
N MET A 1 2.48 12.66 4.78
CA MET A 1 3.74 12.00 5.12
C MET A 1 3.40 10.75 5.86
N THR A 2 4.01 9.64 5.44
CA THR A 2 3.66 8.31 5.94
C THR A 2 4.96 7.63 6.30
N TYR A 3 5.04 7.12 7.52
CA TYR A 3 6.11 6.24 7.99
C TYR A 3 5.51 4.85 8.17
N LYS A 4 6.15 3.85 7.58
CA LYS A 4 5.72 2.46 7.63
C LYS A 4 6.76 1.65 8.41
N GLU A 5 6.31 0.93 9.44
CA GLU A 5 7.16 0.00 10.18
C GLU A 5 7.43 -1.28 9.36
N PRO A 6 8.35 -2.15 9.80
CA PRO A 6 8.51 -3.48 9.21
C PRO A 6 7.19 -4.25 9.16
N ALA A 7 7.03 -5.10 8.15
CA ALA A 7 5.86 -5.95 8.03
C ALA A 7 5.74 -6.89 9.23
N VAL A 8 4.51 -7.01 9.76
CA VAL A 8 4.16 -7.99 10.80
C VAL A 8 3.62 -9.29 10.18
N ASP A 9 3.25 -9.23 8.89
CA ASP A 9 2.91 -10.39 8.08
C ASP A 9 3.54 -10.25 6.68
N GLU A 10 4.46 -11.17 6.35
CA GLU A 10 5.21 -11.12 5.09
C GLU A 10 4.35 -11.44 3.86
N ALA A 11 3.33 -12.31 4.01
CA ALA A 11 2.51 -12.78 2.90
C ALA A 11 1.55 -11.71 2.37
N SER A 12 1.04 -10.83 3.24
CA SER A 12 0.19 -9.69 2.87
C SER A 12 0.97 -8.39 2.77
N GLY A 13 2.13 -8.30 3.41
CA GLY A 13 2.83 -7.04 3.62
C GLY A 13 2.15 -6.13 4.64
N SER A 14 1.21 -6.63 5.45
CA SER A 14 0.55 -5.84 6.50
C SER A 14 1.57 -5.31 7.51
N LYS A 15 1.45 -4.04 7.87
CA LYS A 15 2.40 -3.34 8.73
C LYS A 15 1.73 -2.18 9.48
N PRO A 16 2.24 -1.82 10.67
CA PRO A 16 1.87 -0.56 11.31
C PRO A 16 2.25 0.64 10.44
N GLU A 17 1.34 1.59 10.29
CA GLU A 17 1.55 2.82 9.53
C GLU A 17 1.21 4.06 10.36
N HIS A 18 2.08 5.05 10.28
CA HIS A 18 1.93 6.35 10.94
C HIS A 18 1.83 7.43 9.87
N GLU A 19 0.61 7.92 9.64
CA GLU A 19 0.34 8.92 8.61
C GLU A 19 -0.09 10.26 9.20
N THR A 20 0.43 11.34 8.62
CA THR A 20 -0.02 12.69 8.94
C THR A 20 -0.09 13.58 7.69
N LYS A 21 -0.96 14.59 7.75
CA LYS A 21 -1.01 15.65 6.73
C LYS A 21 0.20 16.55 6.87
N VAL A 22 0.73 16.97 5.72
CA VAL A 22 1.80 17.98 5.66
C VAL A 22 1.24 19.22 5.00
N ALA A 23 1.47 20.38 5.61
CA ALA A 23 0.99 21.66 5.08
C ALA A 23 1.86 22.16 3.91
N ASP A 24 3.18 21.96 3.98
CA ASP A 24 4.14 22.39 2.95
C ASP A 24 5.11 21.26 2.61
N LEU A 25 5.06 20.81 1.35
CA LEU A 25 5.88 19.72 0.83
C LEU A 25 7.36 20.09 0.73
N THR A 26 7.68 21.36 0.46
CA THR A 26 9.06 21.83 0.30
C THR A 26 9.76 21.92 1.65
N VAL A 27 9.03 22.34 2.69
CA VAL A 27 9.55 22.41 4.06
C VAL A 27 9.84 21.02 4.59
N ILE A 28 8.93 20.05 4.41
CA ILE A 28 9.18 18.69 4.92
C ILE A 28 10.33 18.00 4.18
N ASP A 29 10.46 18.17 2.87
CA ASP A 29 11.59 17.63 2.09
C ASP A 29 12.92 18.20 2.60
N THR A 30 12.97 19.52 2.87
CA THR A 30 14.16 20.18 3.44
C THR A 30 14.52 19.61 4.81
N VAL A 31 13.53 19.42 5.70
CA VAL A 31 13.75 18.85 7.03
C VAL A 31 14.27 17.41 6.94
N LEU A 32 13.66 16.57 6.12
CA LEU A 32 14.08 15.17 5.95
C LEU A 32 15.52 15.08 5.43
N ARG A 33 15.89 15.89 4.44
CA ARG A 33 17.27 15.95 3.92
C ARG A 33 18.26 16.46 4.96
N ALA A 34 17.89 17.48 5.76
CA ALA A 34 18.75 17.99 6.84
C ALA A 34 18.99 16.95 7.94
N LEU A 35 18.04 16.03 8.16
CA LEU A 35 18.17 14.89 9.08
C LEU A 35 18.93 13.70 8.47
N GLY A 36 19.38 13.81 7.21
CA GLY A 36 20.19 12.79 6.53
C GLY A 36 19.40 11.81 5.67
N ALA A 37 18.09 12.03 5.46
CA ALA A 37 17.33 11.22 4.51
C ALA A 37 17.79 11.51 3.08
N VAL A 38 17.90 10.44 2.27
CA VAL A 38 18.19 10.52 0.84
C VAL A 38 16.98 10.04 0.04
N GLU A 39 16.73 10.67 -1.11
CA GLU A 39 15.69 10.21 -2.02
C GLU A 39 16.12 8.88 -2.62
N TYR A 40 15.44 7.79 -2.22
CA TYR A 40 15.72 6.46 -2.72
C TYR A 40 15.09 6.22 -4.11
N VAL A 41 13.82 6.57 -4.26
CA VAL A 41 13.11 6.53 -5.54
C VAL A 41 11.99 7.57 -5.55
N ARG A 42 11.76 8.17 -6.72
CA ARG A 42 10.59 8.99 -7.03
C ARG A 42 9.76 8.29 -8.09
N LEU A 43 8.48 8.10 -7.81
CA LEU A 43 7.51 7.46 -8.71
C LEU A 43 6.14 8.13 -8.58
N THR A 44 5.30 7.97 -9.59
CA THR A 44 3.92 8.44 -9.58
C THR A 44 2.99 7.24 -9.67
N LYS A 45 1.96 7.19 -8.81
CA LYS A 45 0.84 6.26 -8.94
C LYS A 45 -0.44 7.02 -9.26
N HIS A 46 -1.23 6.53 -10.19
CA HIS A 46 -2.57 7.00 -10.45
C HIS A 46 -3.55 6.09 -9.74
N CYS A 47 -4.28 6.63 -8.76
CA CYS A 47 -5.15 5.86 -7.89
C CYS A 47 -6.62 6.27 -8.04
N ALA A 48 -7.50 5.27 -8.15
CA ALA A 48 -8.93 5.43 -7.96
C ALA A 48 -9.36 4.65 -6.71
N ASN A 49 -9.86 5.38 -5.71
CA ASN A 49 -10.15 4.85 -4.37
C ASN A 49 -11.65 4.60 -4.20
N TYR A 50 -12.00 3.40 -3.73
CA TYR A 50 -13.36 2.96 -3.46
C TYR A 50 -13.48 2.51 -2.01
N ARG A 51 -14.34 3.18 -1.24
CA ARG A 51 -14.62 2.83 0.15
C ARG A 51 -15.95 2.10 0.25
N PHE A 52 -15.97 0.99 0.95
CA PHE A 52 -17.16 0.18 1.15
C PHE A 52 -17.07 -0.62 2.45
N THR A 53 -18.17 -1.27 2.82
CA THR A 53 -18.23 -2.17 3.97
C THR A 53 -18.45 -3.60 3.51
N ALA A 54 -17.64 -4.53 4.01
CA ALA A 54 -17.77 -5.98 3.78
C ALA A 54 -17.29 -6.73 5.03
N SER A 55 -17.89 -7.88 5.35
CA SER A 55 -17.62 -8.63 6.60
C SER A 55 -17.67 -7.77 7.88
N GLY A 56 -18.47 -6.71 7.90
CA GLY A 56 -18.53 -5.76 9.03
C GLY A 56 -17.34 -4.81 9.15
N ARG A 57 -16.41 -4.81 8.18
CA ARG A 57 -15.21 -3.96 8.15
C ARG A 57 -15.34 -2.85 7.12
N ASN A 58 -14.76 -1.70 7.43
CA ASN A 58 -14.56 -0.63 6.46
C ASN A 58 -13.32 -0.93 5.63
N MET A 59 -13.52 -1.15 4.34
CA MET A 59 -12.44 -1.49 3.41
C MET A 59 -12.18 -0.35 2.42
N LEU A 60 -10.94 -0.29 1.96
CA LEU A 60 -10.49 0.58 0.88
C LEU A 60 -9.94 -0.30 -0.24
N ALA A 61 -10.60 -0.29 -1.39
CA ALA A 61 -10.04 -0.79 -2.63
C ALA A 61 -9.42 0.37 -3.41
N THR A 62 -8.17 0.21 -3.83
CA THR A 62 -7.45 1.20 -4.62
C THR A 62 -7.05 0.55 -5.94
N MET A 63 -7.63 1.02 -7.04
CA MET A 63 -7.16 0.68 -8.39
C MET A 63 -5.95 1.54 -8.70
N VAL A 64 -4.82 0.92 -9.07
CA VAL A 64 -3.53 1.57 -9.23
C VAL A 64 -2.96 1.31 -10.62
N THR A 65 -2.52 2.38 -11.28
CA THR A 65 -1.60 2.29 -12.42
C THR A 65 -0.33 3.07 -12.12
N VAL A 66 0.81 2.53 -12.55
CA VAL A 66 2.13 3.12 -12.40
C VAL A 66 2.72 3.21 -13.80
N PRO A 67 3.11 4.40 -14.31
CA PRO A 67 3.54 4.57 -15.70
C PRO A 67 4.67 3.64 -16.15
N GLU A 68 5.56 3.27 -15.22
CA GLU A 68 6.71 2.39 -15.47
C GLU A 68 6.37 0.90 -15.44
N LEU A 69 5.18 0.50 -14.99
CA LEU A 69 4.80 -0.90 -14.80
C LEU A 69 3.64 -1.28 -15.71
N ASP A 70 3.75 -2.44 -16.36
CA ASP A 70 2.68 -2.97 -17.19
C ASP A 70 1.49 -3.44 -16.34
N GLY A 71 0.29 -3.08 -16.77
CA GLY A 71 -0.97 -3.56 -16.20
C GLY A 71 -1.64 -2.59 -15.22
N THR A 72 -2.53 -3.14 -14.41
CA THR A 72 -3.30 -2.42 -13.40
C THR A 72 -3.38 -3.28 -12.16
N PHE A 73 -3.14 -2.68 -11.01
CA PHE A 73 -3.09 -3.35 -9.73
C PHE A 73 -4.32 -2.97 -8.90
N ILE A 74 -4.69 -3.85 -7.98
CA ILE A 74 -5.70 -3.57 -6.96
C ILE A 74 -5.08 -3.80 -5.58
N GLU A 75 -5.12 -2.75 -4.75
CA GLU A 75 -4.83 -2.85 -3.31
C GLU A 75 -6.17 -2.98 -2.60
N LEU A 76 -6.32 -3.94 -1.67
CA LEU A 76 -7.49 -4.03 -0.79
C LEU A 76 -7.03 -4.06 0.66
N GLU A 77 -7.44 -3.05 1.43
CA GLU A 77 -6.95 -2.82 2.78
C GLU A 77 -8.10 -2.57 3.75
N THR A 78 -7.88 -2.96 5.00
CA THR A 78 -8.73 -2.62 6.16
C THR A 78 -7.82 -2.33 7.35
N LEU A 79 -8.26 -1.45 8.24
CA LEU A 79 -7.64 -1.35 9.55
C LEU A 79 -8.00 -2.58 10.39
N ALA A 80 -7.04 -3.03 11.19
CA ALA A 80 -7.18 -4.12 12.13
C ALA A 80 -6.27 -3.88 13.33
N GLU A 81 -6.73 -4.30 14.52
CA GLU A 81 -5.86 -4.40 15.68
C GLU A 81 -4.94 -5.63 15.55
N PRO A 82 -3.77 -5.66 16.22
CA PRO A 82 -2.82 -6.76 16.08
C PRO A 82 -3.39 -8.16 16.37
N ASP A 83 -4.32 -8.28 17.32
CA ASP A 83 -4.99 -9.53 17.68
C ASP A 83 -6.10 -9.96 16.69
N ASP A 84 -6.50 -9.06 15.80
CA ASP A 84 -7.54 -9.25 14.79
C ASP A 84 -6.96 -9.42 13.35
N LEU A 85 -5.64 -9.31 13.20
CA LEU A 85 -4.95 -9.32 11.91
C LEU A 85 -5.31 -10.54 11.04
N ALA A 86 -5.29 -11.75 11.62
CA ALA A 86 -5.58 -12.97 10.88
C ALA A 86 -7.03 -13.00 10.34
N SER A 87 -8.00 -12.53 11.13
CA SER A 87 -9.39 -12.45 10.69
C SER A 87 -9.56 -11.38 9.61
N ALA A 88 -8.91 -10.23 9.76
CA ALA A 88 -8.94 -9.15 8.78
C ALA A 88 -8.37 -9.59 7.42
N LEU A 89 -7.25 -10.32 7.43
CA LEU A 89 -6.66 -10.87 6.22
C LEU A 89 -7.57 -11.90 5.55
N ALA A 90 -8.22 -12.78 6.32
CA ALA A 90 -9.19 -13.71 5.78
C ALA A 90 -10.37 -13.00 5.08
N ASP A 91 -10.89 -11.93 5.68
CA ASP A 91 -11.96 -11.11 5.10
C ASP A 91 -11.50 -10.39 3.82
N VAL A 92 -10.29 -9.82 3.80
CA VAL A 92 -9.69 -9.21 2.60
C VAL A 92 -9.57 -10.25 1.48
N ARG A 93 -9.07 -11.45 1.77
CA ARG A 93 -8.93 -12.54 0.78
C ARG A 93 -10.29 -13.01 0.26
N ALA A 94 -11.31 -13.07 1.11
CA ALA A 94 -12.67 -13.40 0.70
C ALA A 94 -13.23 -12.37 -0.29
N VAL A 95 -13.02 -11.08 -0.03
CA VAL A 95 -13.46 -10.01 -0.94
C VAL A 95 -12.69 -10.02 -2.26
N LEU A 96 -11.37 -10.22 -2.23
CA LEU A 96 -10.57 -10.37 -3.46
C LEU A 96 -11.08 -11.52 -4.34
N THR A 97 -11.40 -12.67 -3.73
CA THR A 97 -12.00 -13.81 -4.43
C THR A 97 -13.33 -13.43 -5.11
N VAL A 98 -14.19 -12.65 -4.45
CA VAL A 98 -15.45 -12.16 -5.03
C VAL A 98 -15.21 -11.22 -6.23
N LEU A 99 -14.12 -10.46 -6.21
CA LEU A 99 -13.68 -9.62 -7.33
C LEU A 99 -13.00 -10.41 -8.46
N GLY A 100 -12.86 -11.73 -8.31
CA GLY A 100 -12.23 -12.60 -9.30
C GLY A 100 -10.70 -12.57 -9.27
N ILE A 101 -10.10 -12.09 -8.17
CA ILE A 101 -8.66 -12.07 -7.94
C ILE A 101 -8.29 -13.29 -7.09
N ASP A 102 -7.47 -14.18 -7.63
CA ASP A 102 -7.04 -15.41 -6.95
C ASP A 102 -5.60 -15.36 -6.46
N GLU A 103 -5.14 -16.42 -5.78
CA GLU A 103 -3.81 -16.46 -5.16
C GLU A 103 -2.67 -16.25 -6.17
N ARG A 104 -2.88 -16.57 -7.46
CA ARG A 104 -1.87 -16.43 -8.51
C ARG A 104 -1.73 -14.98 -8.99
N ASP A 105 -2.74 -14.16 -8.74
CA ASP A 105 -2.73 -12.73 -9.06
C ASP A 105 -2.09 -11.91 -7.93
N LEU A 106 -1.88 -12.51 -6.76
CA LEU A 106 -1.28 -11.83 -5.61
C LEU A 106 0.21 -11.63 -5.80
N THR A 107 0.70 -10.47 -5.39
CA THR A 107 2.12 -10.14 -5.34
C THR A 107 2.47 -9.47 -4.01
N SER A 108 3.68 -9.74 -3.52
CA SER A 108 4.29 -9.04 -2.38
C SER A 108 5.32 -7.99 -2.82
N GLU A 109 5.56 -7.85 -4.12
CA GLU A 109 6.49 -6.88 -4.68
C GLU A 109 6.04 -5.45 -4.35
N GLN A 110 6.96 -4.63 -3.86
CA GLN A 110 6.69 -3.22 -3.58
C GLN A 110 6.87 -2.40 -4.86
N TYR A 111 5.97 -1.44 -5.12
CA TYR A 111 6.09 -0.55 -6.28
C TYR A 111 7.44 0.19 -6.35
N THR A 112 8.05 0.50 -5.19
CA THR A 112 9.37 1.14 -5.16
C THR A 112 10.42 0.28 -5.84
N ASP A 113 10.43 -1.02 -5.55
CA ASP A 113 11.42 -1.96 -6.08
C ASP A 113 11.08 -2.31 -7.53
N ALA A 114 9.80 -2.53 -7.85
CA ALA A 114 9.34 -2.76 -9.20
C ALA A 114 9.74 -1.61 -10.16
N VAL A 115 9.56 -0.35 -9.72
CA VAL A 115 9.91 0.83 -10.52
C VAL A 115 11.42 0.99 -10.66
N ILE A 116 12.20 0.69 -9.61
CA ILE A 116 13.68 0.68 -9.71
C ILE A 116 14.12 -0.36 -10.75
N ASN A 117 13.56 -1.56 -10.69
CA ASN A 117 13.87 -2.66 -11.60
C ASN A 117 13.49 -2.31 -13.05
N ALA A 118 12.32 -1.72 -13.29
CA ALA A 118 11.85 -1.35 -14.63
C ALA A 118 12.70 -0.24 -15.30
N ARG A 119 13.45 0.54 -14.51
CA ARG A 119 14.33 1.62 -15.00
C ARG A 119 15.79 1.19 -15.21
N SER A 120 16.14 -0.02 -14.78
CA SER A 120 17.50 -0.57 -14.85
C SER A 120 17.75 -1.25 -16.19
#